data_AF-A0A3B1C979-F1
#
_entry.id   AF-A0A3B1C979-F1
#
_cell.length_a   1.000
_cell.length_b   1.000
_cell.length_c   1.000
_cell.angle_alpha   90.00
_cell.angle_beta   90.00
_cell.angle_gamma   90.00
#
_symmetry.space_group_name_H-M   'P 1'
#
loop_
_entity.id
_entity.type
_entity.pdbx_description
1 polymer ?
#
loop_
_entity_poly.entity_id
_entity_poly.type
_entity_poly.pdbx_seq_one_letter_code
_entity_poly.pdbx_strand_id
1 'polypeptide(L)'
;MFNKKSSSGKSRNYLGVIALLFIGAVFGSVLVSSFGYVRPALADVQIGRKTPPIINQDPQVTNFNDSFVETAAKVTPSIVQITVISRADNSKNPHQGFDFFFPFQPDVPRERQGGGSGVIISDDGYILTNNHVVENATEVTVGLLDRTKYE
;
A
#
# COMPACT_ATOMS: atom_id res chain seq x y z
N MET A 1 30.79 -54.60 45.07
CA MET A 1 31.51 -53.65 44.18
C MET A 1 30.57 -53.20 43.08
N PHE A 2 30.12 -51.94 43.12
CA PHE A 2 29.27 -51.34 42.08
C PHE A 2 30.18 -50.68 41.03
N ASN A 3 30.08 -51.07 39.76
CA ASN A 3 30.80 -50.42 38.67
C ASN A 3 29.83 -49.64 37.78
N LYS A 4 30.01 -48.32 37.74
CA LYS A 4 29.16 -47.32 37.10
C LYS A 4 29.50 -47.23 35.61
N LYS A 5 28.55 -47.62 34.74
CA LYS A 5 28.69 -47.47 33.27
C LYS A 5 28.54 -45.97 32.91
N SER A 6 29.63 -45.37 32.47
CA SER A 6 29.69 -43.98 32.01
C SER A 6 28.93 -43.81 30.68
N SER A 7 27.87 -43.00 30.70
CA SER A 7 27.12 -42.57 29.53
C SER A 7 27.77 -41.30 28.95
N SER A 8 28.64 -41.48 27.97
CA SER A 8 29.26 -40.40 27.19
C SER A 8 28.95 -40.58 25.71
N GLY A 9 27.79 -40.08 25.26
CA GLY A 9 27.35 -40.32 23.88
C GLY A 9 26.27 -39.40 23.33
N LYS A 10 25.87 -38.33 24.03
CA LYS A 10 24.86 -37.37 23.52
C LYS A 10 25.45 -36.03 23.07
N SER A 11 26.53 -35.56 23.69
CA SER A 11 27.15 -34.25 23.38
C SER A 11 27.86 -34.17 22.03
N ARG A 12 28.36 -35.29 21.49
CA ARG A 12 29.06 -35.31 20.19
C ARG A 12 28.14 -35.01 19.00
N ASN A 13 26.85 -35.32 19.11
CA ASN A 13 25.88 -35.09 18.02
C ASN A 13 25.39 -33.63 18.00
N TYR A 14 25.20 -33.01 19.16
CA TYR A 14 24.83 -31.59 19.25
C TYR A 14 25.94 -30.67 18.75
N LEU A 15 27.21 -31.02 19.02
CA LEU A 15 28.37 -30.31 18.46
C LEU A 15 28.37 -30.31 16.92
N GLY A 16 28.01 -31.44 16.30
CA GLY A 16 27.86 -31.55 14.85
C GLY A 16 26.73 -30.69 14.30
N VAL A 17 25.57 -30.69 14.97
CA VAL A 17 24.41 -29.86 14.57
C VAL A 17 24.73 -28.36 14.72
N ILE A 18 25.37 -27.96 15.81
CA ILE A 18 25.79 -26.57 16.03
C ILE A 18 26.82 -26.15 14.98
N ALA A 19 27.80 -27.00 14.68
CA ALA A 19 28.79 -26.72 13.64
C ALA A 19 28.12 -26.57 12.26
N LEU A 20 27.15 -27.42 11.93
CA LEU A 20 26.44 -27.37 10.65
C LEU A 20 25.59 -26.09 10.52
N LEU A 21 24.90 -25.69 11.59
CA LEU A 21 24.17 -24.42 11.64
C LEU A 21 25.12 -23.22 11.48
N PHE A 22 26.28 -23.25 12.15
CA PHE A 22 27.28 -22.18 12.04
C PHE A 22 27.85 -22.09 10.63
N ILE A 23 28.20 -23.23 10.02
CA ILE A 23 28.69 -23.29 8.63
C ILE A 23 27.61 -22.78 7.67
N GLY A 24 26.35 -23.19 7.84
CA GLY A 24 25.23 -22.70 7.02
C GLY A 24 25.02 -21.20 7.13
N ALA A 25 25.09 -20.63 8.34
CA ALA A 25 24.95 -19.20 8.57
C ALA A 25 26.12 -18.40 7.96
N VAL A 26 27.36 -18.87 8.13
CA VAL A 26 28.55 -18.23 7.56
C VAL A 26 28.52 -18.32 6.03
N PHE A 27 28.25 -19.50 5.48
CA PHE A 27 28.18 -19.72 4.03
C PHE A 27 27.05 -18.89 3.40
N GLY A 28 25.87 -18.85 4.02
CA GLY A 28 24.76 -18.01 3.59
C GLY A 28 25.12 -16.51 3.61
N SER A 29 25.81 -16.05 4.65
CA SER A 29 26.26 -14.64 4.77
C SER A 29 27.29 -14.27 3.70
N VAL A 30 28.25 -15.15 3.44
CA VAL A 30 29.27 -14.96 2.38
C VAL A 30 28.63 -14.98 1.00
N LEU A 31 27.70 -15.91 0.75
CA LEU A 31 26.98 -16.01 -0.53
C LEU A 31 26.18 -14.74 -0.81
N VAL A 32 25.36 -14.28 0.15
CA VAL A 32 24.54 -13.05 0.02
C VAL A 32 25.41 -11.82 -0.20
N SER A 33 26.57 -11.74 0.46
CA SER A 33 27.51 -10.62 0.32
C SER A 33 28.26 -10.66 -1.01
N SER A 34 28.69 -11.86 -1.48
CA SER A 34 29.50 -12.02 -2.69
C SER A 34 28.73 -11.75 -3.98
N PHE A 35 27.42 -11.98 -4.01
CA PHE A 35 26.61 -11.69 -5.20
C PHE A 35 26.25 -10.20 -5.34
N GLY A 36 26.66 -9.33 -4.40
CA GLY A 36 26.45 -7.89 -4.51
C GLY A 36 24.99 -7.43 -4.45
N TYR A 37 24.05 -8.33 -4.09
CA TYR A 37 22.62 -8.01 -3.94
C TYR A 37 22.34 -7.10 -2.74
N VAL A 38 23.19 -7.13 -1.72
CA VAL A 38 23.10 -6.22 -0.57
C VAL A 38 24.17 -5.15 -0.73
N ARG A 39 23.90 -4.17 -1.58
CA ARG A 39 24.56 -2.87 -1.43
C ARG A 39 23.93 -2.25 -0.19
N PRO A 40 24.67 -1.98 0.91
CA PRO A 40 24.12 -1.16 1.98
C PRO A 40 23.76 0.17 1.34
N ALA A 41 22.46 0.39 1.17
CA ALA A 41 21.94 1.66 0.71
C ALA A 41 22.17 2.64 1.86
N LEU A 42 23.38 3.19 1.95
CA LEU A 42 23.62 4.45 2.62
C LEU A 42 22.96 5.51 1.72
N ALA A 43 21.65 5.53 1.78
CA ALA A 43 20.85 6.51 1.12
C ALA A 43 21.04 7.78 1.95
N ASP A 44 22.11 8.55 1.67
CA ASP A 44 22.16 9.97 2.04
C ASP A 44 21.15 10.69 1.13
N VAL A 45 19.88 10.36 1.31
CA VAL A 45 18.80 11.02 0.61
C VAL A 45 18.57 12.31 1.37
N GLN A 46 19.32 13.33 0.96
CA GLN A 46 18.92 14.70 1.23
C GLN A 46 17.65 14.97 0.40
N ILE A 47 16.51 14.43 0.84
CA ILE A 47 15.19 14.79 0.35
C ILE A 47 14.92 16.21 0.86
N GLY A 48 14.96 17.17 -0.06
CA GLY A 48 14.69 18.57 0.23
C GLY A 48 15.95 19.44 0.27
N ARG A 49 15.80 20.69 -0.14
CA ARG A 49 16.86 21.69 0.03
C ARG A 49 17.03 21.99 1.52
N LYS A 50 18.27 21.97 2.01
CA LYS A 50 18.64 22.39 3.38
C LYS A 50 18.33 23.87 3.66
N THR A 51 18.29 24.67 2.61
CA THR A 51 17.86 26.07 2.66
C THR A 51 16.45 26.16 2.09
N PRO A 52 15.47 26.72 2.84
CA PRO A 52 14.18 27.04 2.25
C PRO A 52 14.40 27.97 1.04
N PRO A 53 13.63 27.81 -0.05
CA PRO A 53 13.69 28.75 -1.14
C PRO A 53 13.48 30.16 -0.59
N ILE A 54 14.39 31.08 -0.92
CA ILE A 54 14.17 32.50 -0.65
C ILE A 54 12.94 32.86 -1.48
N ILE A 55 11.79 33.00 -0.80
CA ILE A 55 10.60 33.55 -1.43
C ILE A 55 10.91 35.04 -1.62
N ASN A 56 11.46 35.37 -2.78
CA ASN A 56 11.38 36.73 -3.27
C ASN A 56 9.88 36.99 -3.43
N GLN A 57 9.31 37.71 -2.47
CA GLN A 57 7.93 38.16 -2.51
C GLN A 57 7.83 39.29 -3.55
N ASP A 58 8.02 38.95 -4.82
CA ASP A 58 7.55 39.80 -5.89
C ASP A 58 6.05 40.01 -5.64
N PRO A 59 5.59 41.26 -5.42
CA PRO A 59 4.18 41.53 -5.17
C PRO A 59 3.26 40.93 -6.24
N GLN A 60 3.73 40.81 -7.49
CA GLN A 60 2.97 40.16 -8.55
C GLN A 60 2.80 38.65 -8.34
N VAL A 61 3.85 37.96 -7.90
CA VAL A 61 3.81 36.51 -7.62
C VAL A 61 2.92 36.24 -6.41
N THR A 62 3.00 37.07 -5.37
CA THR A 62 2.13 36.97 -4.20
C THR A 62 0.67 37.19 -4.56
N ASN A 63 0.35 38.27 -5.27
CA ASN A 63 -1.02 38.55 -5.72
C ASN A 63 -1.59 37.45 -6.61
N PHE A 64 -0.76 36.87 -7.50
CA PHE A 64 -1.17 35.73 -8.32
C PHE A 64 -1.47 34.49 -7.48
N ASN A 65 -0.60 34.16 -6.52
CA ASN A 65 -0.82 33.04 -5.61
C ASN A 65 -2.10 33.23 -4.78
N ASP A 66 -2.33 34.43 -4.25
CA ASP A 66 -3.54 34.75 -3.48
C ASP A 66 -4.80 34.59 -4.32
N SER A 67 -4.79 35.02 -5.58
CA SER A 67 -5.92 34.84 -6.51
C SER A 67 -6.23 33.36 -6.78
N PHE A 68 -5.19 32.52 -6.87
CA PHE A 68 -5.36 31.08 -7.05
C PHE A 68 -5.93 30.42 -5.79
N VAL A 69 -5.41 30.78 -4.61
CA VAL A 69 -5.90 30.29 -3.31
C VAL A 69 -7.36 30.69 -3.11
N GLU A 70 -7.72 31.94 -3.40
CA GLU A 70 -9.09 32.43 -3.28
C GLU A 70 -10.04 31.70 -4.24
N THR A 71 -9.62 31.53 -5.50
CA THR A 71 -10.42 30.81 -6.50
C THR A 71 -10.63 29.37 -6.08
N ALA A 72 -9.56 28.67 -5.67
CA ALA A 72 -9.62 27.31 -5.17
C ALA A 72 -10.58 27.19 -3.98
N ALA A 73 -10.50 28.11 -3.01
CA ALA A 73 -11.39 28.12 -1.84
C ALA A 73 -12.86 28.28 -2.22
N LYS A 74 -13.18 29.09 -3.24
CA LYS A 74 -14.56 29.28 -3.72
C LYS A 74 -15.10 28.08 -4.50
N VAL A 75 -14.27 27.37 -5.26
CA VAL A 75 -14.74 26.24 -6.10
C VAL A 75 -14.70 24.89 -5.40
N THR A 76 -13.87 24.72 -4.37
CA THR A 76 -13.72 23.44 -3.65
C THR A 76 -15.05 22.88 -3.11
N PRO A 77 -15.99 23.67 -2.58
CA PRO A 77 -17.29 23.15 -2.12
C PRO A 77 -18.14 22.48 -3.22
N SER A 78 -17.90 22.80 -4.49
CA SER A 78 -18.59 22.17 -5.63
C SER A 78 -17.98 20.82 -6.03
N ILE A 79 -16.85 20.41 -5.45
CA ILE A 79 -16.17 19.15 -5.78
C ILE A 79 -16.59 18.08 -4.76
N VAL A 80 -16.89 16.88 -5.26
CA VAL A 80 -17.27 15.74 -4.44
C VAL A 80 -16.33 14.56 -4.64
N GLN A 81 -16.16 13.76 -3.59
CA GLN A 81 -15.55 12.45 -3.67
C GLN A 81 -16.62 11.43 -4.05
N ILE A 82 -16.34 10.60 -5.05
CA ILE A 82 -17.22 9.50 -5.44
C ILE A 82 -16.51 8.21 -5.03
N THR A 83 -17.19 7.41 -4.23
CA THR A 83 -16.77 6.05 -3.88
C THR A 83 -17.74 5.11 -4.55
N VAL A 84 -17.24 4.09 -5.23
CA VAL A 84 -18.10 3.08 -5.88
C VAL A 84 -17.77 1.69 -5.38
N ILE A 85 -18.78 0.86 -5.24
CA ILE A 85 -18.63 -0.57 -5.03
C ILE A 85 -19.09 -1.24 -6.31
N SER A 86 -18.28 -2.15 -6.82
CA SER A 86 -18.58 -2.94 -8.01
C SER A 86 -18.42 -4.42 -7.68
N ARG A 87 -19.24 -5.27 -8.31
CA ARG A 87 -19.09 -6.72 -8.18
C ARG A 87 -17.86 -7.15 -8.97
N ALA A 88 -16.90 -7.81 -8.32
CA ALA A 88 -15.80 -8.44 -9.05
C ALA A 88 -16.34 -9.68 -9.77
N ASP A 89 -16.07 -9.78 -11.06
CA ASP A 89 -16.22 -11.05 -11.76
C ASP A 89 -15.18 -12.02 -11.19
N ASN A 90 -15.63 -13.04 -10.45
CA ASN A 90 -14.81 -14.12 -9.89
C ASN A 90 -14.18 -15.04 -10.97
N SER A 91 -14.29 -14.68 -12.25
CA SER A 91 -13.77 -15.41 -13.42
C SER A 91 -12.25 -15.67 -13.36
N LYS A 92 -11.49 -14.88 -12.59
CA LYS A 92 -10.04 -15.05 -12.43
C LYS A 92 -9.68 -15.14 -10.96
N ASN A 93 -10.00 -16.26 -10.32
CA ASN A 93 -9.41 -16.61 -9.03
C ASN A 93 -7.92 -16.96 -9.24
N PRO A 94 -6.96 -16.12 -8.80
CA PRO A 94 -5.53 -16.40 -8.96
C PRO A 94 -5.06 -17.63 -8.14
N HIS A 95 -5.94 -18.20 -7.33
CA HIS A 95 -5.72 -19.38 -6.50
C HIS A 95 -6.33 -20.67 -7.07
N GLN A 96 -6.80 -20.70 -8.33
CA GLN A 96 -7.35 -21.93 -8.95
C GLN A 96 -6.41 -23.15 -8.83
N GLY A 97 -5.09 -22.96 -8.71
CA GLY A 97 -4.12 -24.05 -8.47
C GLY A 97 -3.96 -24.51 -7.02
N PHE A 98 -4.53 -23.77 -6.04
CA PHE A 98 -4.47 -24.07 -4.60
C PHE A 98 -5.75 -24.72 -4.08
N ASP A 99 -6.80 -24.86 -4.91
CA ASP A 99 -8.06 -25.51 -4.56
C ASP A 99 -7.85 -26.97 -4.08
N PHE A 100 -6.80 -27.63 -4.60
CA PHE A 100 -6.36 -28.96 -4.14
C PHE A 100 -5.93 -29.00 -2.66
N PHE A 101 -5.38 -27.90 -2.15
CA PHE A 101 -4.91 -27.79 -0.77
C PHE A 101 -6.00 -27.28 0.19
N PHE A 102 -7.03 -26.58 -0.33
CA PHE A 102 -8.10 -25.98 0.47
C PHE A 102 -9.50 -26.20 -0.15
N PRO A 103 -10.02 -27.44 -0.19
CA PRO A 103 -11.23 -27.81 -0.92
C PRO A 103 -12.55 -27.27 -0.35
N PHE A 104 -12.53 -26.60 0.80
CA PHE A 104 -13.72 -26.06 1.46
C PHE A 104 -13.78 -24.53 1.45
N GLN A 105 -12.96 -23.87 0.63
CA GLN A 105 -12.96 -22.41 0.57
C GLN A 105 -14.21 -21.93 -0.18
N PRO A 106 -15.14 -21.18 0.46
CA PRO A 106 -16.33 -20.71 -0.22
C PRO A 106 -15.94 -19.71 -1.31
N ASP A 107 -16.50 -19.86 -2.51
CA ASP A 107 -16.40 -18.86 -3.57
C ASP A 107 -17.29 -17.67 -3.20
N VAL A 108 -16.76 -16.79 -2.35
CA VAL A 108 -17.44 -15.55 -1.98
C VAL A 108 -17.28 -14.54 -3.13
N PRO A 109 -18.38 -13.98 -3.66
CA PRO A 109 -18.30 -12.83 -4.55
C PRO A 109 -17.46 -11.74 -3.89
N ARG A 110 -16.39 -11.32 -4.56
CA ARG A 110 -15.57 -10.23 -4.04
C ARG A 110 -16.16 -8.91 -4.51
N GLU A 111 -16.33 -7.97 -3.60
CA GLU A 111 -16.60 -6.59 -3.95
C GLU A 111 -15.28 -5.88 -4.25
N ARG A 112 -15.29 -5.01 -5.26
CA ARG A 112 -14.18 -4.10 -5.56
C ARG A 112 -14.64 -2.68 -5.29
N GLN A 113 -13.87 -2.00 -4.47
CA GLN A 113 -14.05 -0.58 -4.21
C GLN A 113 -13.24 0.23 -5.22
N GLY A 114 -13.89 1.18 -5.88
CA GLY A 114 -13.30 2.20 -6.74
C GLY A 114 -13.53 3.59 -6.17
N GLY A 115 -12.81 4.58 -6.68
CA GLY A 115 -12.95 5.96 -6.28
C GLY A 115 -12.67 6.92 -7.41
N GLY A 116 -13.31 8.09 -7.36
CA GLY A 116 -13.15 9.17 -8.31
C GLY A 116 -13.61 10.50 -7.73
N SER A 117 -13.65 11.52 -8.56
CA SER A 117 -14.18 12.84 -8.21
C SER A 117 -15.34 13.20 -9.12
N GLY A 118 -16.19 14.09 -8.64
CA GLY A 118 -17.25 14.71 -9.43
C GLY A 118 -17.37 16.19 -9.11
N VAL A 119 -18.17 16.89 -9.92
CA VAL A 119 -18.47 18.31 -9.74
C VAL A 119 -19.99 18.48 -9.69
N ILE A 120 -20.49 19.20 -8.68
CA ILE A 120 -21.89 19.60 -8.58
C ILE A 120 -22.14 20.70 -9.62
N ILE A 121 -23.07 20.47 -10.55
CA ILE A 121 -23.35 21.38 -11.67
C ILE A 121 -24.67 22.13 -11.54
N SER A 122 -25.50 21.79 -10.55
CA SER A 122 -26.82 22.37 -10.35
C SER A 122 -27.26 22.29 -8.88
N ASP A 123 -28.11 23.23 -8.46
CA ASP A 123 -28.58 23.39 -7.08
C ASP A 123 -29.48 22.25 -6.57
N ASP A 124 -30.05 21.47 -7.49
CA ASP A 124 -30.82 20.25 -7.24
C ASP A 124 -29.92 19.00 -7.05
N GLY A 125 -28.60 19.16 -7.10
CA GLY A 125 -27.64 18.13 -6.69
C GLY A 125 -27.11 17.24 -7.81
N TYR A 126 -27.27 17.61 -9.08
CA TYR A 126 -26.65 16.85 -10.18
C TYR A 126 -25.13 16.94 -10.14
N ILE A 127 -24.48 15.78 -10.24
CA ILE A 127 -23.03 15.64 -10.22
C ILE A 127 -22.55 15.10 -11.56
N LEU A 128 -21.57 15.79 -12.15
CA LEU A 128 -20.84 15.35 -13.33
C LEU A 128 -19.58 14.58 -12.92
N THR A 129 -19.41 13.37 -13.46
CA THR A 129 -18.19 12.56 -13.31
C THR A 129 -17.86 11.81 -14.59
N ASN A 130 -16.70 11.15 -14.63
CA ASN A 130 -16.32 10.32 -15.74
C ASN A 130 -17.14 9.01 -15.74
N ASN A 131 -17.54 8.54 -16.92
CA ASN A 131 -18.28 7.28 -17.06
C ASN A 131 -17.57 6.09 -16.38
N HIS A 132 -16.25 5.94 -16.59
CA HIS A 132 -15.47 4.82 -16.05
C HIS A 132 -15.43 4.77 -14.51
N VAL A 133 -15.81 5.84 -13.82
CA VAL A 133 -15.94 5.86 -12.37
C VAL A 133 -17.18 5.09 -11.93
N VAL A 134 -18.27 5.15 -12.71
CA VAL A 134 -19.60 4.64 -12.32
C VAL A 134 -20.12 3.48 -13.17
N GLU A 135 -19.50 3.17 -14.31
CA GLU A 135 -19.99 2.24 -15.35
C GLU A 135 -20.41 0.85 -14.86
N ASN A 136 -19.76 0.31 -13.81
CA ASN A 136 -20.08 -1.01 -13.22
C ASN A 136 -20.35 -0.95 -11.72
N ALA A 137 -20.71 0.24 -11.21
CA ALA A 137 -20.99 0.43 -9.80
C ALA A 137 -22.36 -0.20 -9.44
N THR A 138 -22.36 -1.07 -8.43
CA THR A 138 -23.58 -1.54 -7.77
C THR A 138 -24.03 -0.59 -6.67
N GLU A 139 -23.09 0.16 -6.09
CA GLU A 139 -23.35 1.19 -5.08
C GLU A 139 -22.45 2.39 -5.36
N VAL A 140 -22.99 3.58 -5.18
CA VAL A 140 -22.27 4.84 -5.32
C VAL A 140 -22.47 5.62 -4.03
N THR A 141 -21.39 6.07 -3.40
CA THR A 141 -21.43 6.96 -2.25
C THR A 141 -20.73 8.26 -2.61
N VAL A 142 -21.43 9.37 -2.46
CA VAL A 142 -20.92 10.72 -2.66
C VAL A 142 -20.53 11.33 -1.33
N GLY A 143 -19.28 11.75 -1.18
CA GLY A 143 -18.77 12.51 -0.04
C GLY A 143 -18.57 13.98 -0.38
N LEU A 144 -19.15 14.86 0.44
CA LEU A 144 -18.96 16.31 0.37
C LEU A 144 -17.77 16.76 1.23
N LEU A 145 -17.34 18.00 1.04
CA LEU A 145 -16.22 18.63 1.76
C LEU A 145 -16.42 18.66 3.28
N ASP A 146 -17.67 18.82 3.72
CA ASP A 146 -18.08 18.85 5.13
C ASP A 146 -18.12 17.44 5.79
N ARG A 147 -17.68 16.41 5.05
CA ARG A 147 -17.71 14.98 5.44
C ARG A 147 -19.11 14.37 5.46
N THR A 148 -20.12 15.08 4.97
CA THR A 148 -21.45 14.51 4.73
C THR A 148 -21.39 13.51 3.59
N LYS A 149 -22.17 12.43 3.69
CA LYS A 149 -22.24 11.36 2.69
C LYS A 149 -23.67 11.14 2.21
N TYR A 150 -23.81 10.84 0.92
CA TYR A 150 -25.05 10.48 0.24
C TYR A 150 -24.84 9.19 -0.56
N GLU A 151 -25.90 8.44 -0.77
CA GLU A 151 -25.95 7.21 -1.58
C GLU A 151 -26.85 7.41 -2.81
#